data_AF-H3ZKQ7-F1
#
_entry.id   AF-H3ZKQ7-F1
#
_cell.length_a   1.000
_cell.length_b   1.000
_cell.length_c   1.000
_cell.angle_alpha   90.00
_cell.angle_beta   90.00
_cell.angle_gamma   90.00
#
_symmetry.space_group_name_H-M   'P 1'
#
loop_
_entity.id
_entity.type
_entity.pdbx_description
1 polymer ?
#
loop_
_entity_poly.entity_id
_entity_poly.type
_entity_poly.pdbx_seq_one_letter_code
_entity_poly.pdbx_strand_id
1 'polypeptide(L)'
;MEWEMGLQEEYLKLIKEGKKKIEGRLYDEKRRQIKPGDVIIFEGRLKVRVKALRVYPSFKEMLEKEGLDRVLPNVKSIDEGVKVYRKFYSEEEERKYGVVAIEVEPVEEIEKKKETSA
;
A
#
# COMPACT_ATOMS: atom_id res chain seq x y z
N MET A 1 12.61 8.34 7.73
CA MET A 1 13.34 7.15 7.22
C MET A 1 12.81 6.83 5.82
N GLU A 2 13.59 6.13 4.99
CA GLU A 2 13.14 5.66 3.66
C GLU A 2 12.95 4.15 3.66
N TRP A 3 11.91 3.66 2.98
CA TRP A 3 11.54 2.26 2.90
C TRP A 3 11.31 1.81 1.45
N GLU A 4 12.00 0.76 1.00
CA GLU A 4 11.76 0.16 -0.32
C GLU A 4 10.69 -0.92 -0.24
N MET A 5 9.72 -0.91 -1.16
CA MET A 5 8.63 -1.89 -1.22
C MET A 5 8.19 -2.19 -2.66
N GLY A 6 7.73 -3.42 -2.88
CA GLY A 6 7.12 -3.80 -4.14
C GLY A 6 5.62 -3.44 -4.21
N LEU A 7 5.13 -3.08 -5.38
CA LEU A 7 3.73 -2.75 -5.67
C LEU A 7 3.42 -2.98 -7.15
N GLN A 8 2.27 -3.58 -7.47
CA GLN A 8 1.87 -3.81 -8.86
C GLN A 8 1.68 -2.48 -9.62
N GLU A 9 2.02 -2.48 -10.92
CA GLU A 9 2.00 -1.28 -11.79
C GLU A 9 0.65 -0.54 -11.76
N GLU A 10 -0.46 -1.29 -11.71
CA GLU A 10 -1.80 -0.70 -11.64
C GLU A 10 -2.00 0.18 -10.40
N TYR A 11 -1.52 -0.27 -9.23
CA TYR A 11 -1.66 0.46 -7.99
C TYR A 11 -0.68 1.63 -7.90
N LEU A 12 0.53 1.49 -8.45
CA LEU A 12 1.48 2.58 -8.61
C LEU A 12 0.83 3.76 -9.35
N LYS A 13 0.21 3.48 -10.51
CA LYS A 13 -0.49 4.49 -11.31
C LYS A 13 -1.64 5.14 -10.51
N LEU A 14 -2.42 4.33 -9.78
CA LEU A 14 -3.54 4.84 -9.00
C LEU A 14 -3.11 5.72 -7.82
N ILE A 15 -1.98 5.43 -7.17
CA ILE A 15 -1.41 6.28 -6.12
C ILE A 15 -0.91 7.59 -6.73
N LYS A 16 -0.18 7.51 -7.84
CA LYS A 16 0.29 8.69 -8.58
C LYS A 16 -0.86 9.62 -8.98
N GLU A 17 -1.98 9.06 -9.44
CA GLU A 17 -3.19 9.82 -9.79
C GLU A 17 -3.99 10.31 -8.57
N GLY A 18 -3.56 9.99 -7.34
CA GLY A 18 -4.24 10.38 -6.10
C GLY A 18 -5.56 9.65 -5.82
N LYS A 19 -5.87 8.61 -6.60
CA LYS A 19 -7.09 7.78 -6.46
C LYS A 19 -6.93 6.78 -5.32
N LYS A 20 -5.82 6.03 -5.33
CA LYS A 20 -5.45 5.14 -4.23
C LYS A 20 -4.67 5.94 -3.19
N LYS A 21 -5.29 6.17 -2.04
CA LYS A 21 -4.71 6.97 -0.95
C LYS A 21 -4.19 6.11 0.19
N ILE A 22 -4.58 4.84 0.22
CA ILE A 22 -4.28 3.92 1.31
C ILE A 22 -3.69 2.64 0.74
N GLU A 23 -2.55 2.23 1.28
CA GLU A 23 -1.90 0.97 0.99
C GLU A 23 -2.08 0.01 2.17
N GLY A 24 -2.88 -1.05 1.95
CA GLY A 24 -3.10 -2.10 2.93
C GLY A 24 -2.00 -3.16 2.87
N ARG A 25 -1.43 -3.52 4.02
CA ARG A 25 -0.42 -4.59 4.17
C ARG A 25 -0.64 -5.35 5.47
N LEU A 26 -0.04 -6.54 5.60
CA LEU A 26 0.11 -7.14 6.92
C LEU A 26 0.90 -6.20 7.83
N TYR A 27 0.53 -6.17 9.11
CA TYR A 27 1.28 -5.44 10.12
C TYR A 27 2.46 -6.26 10.65
N ASP A 28 3.29 -6.69 9.70
CA ASP A 28 4.52 -7.47 9.90
C ASP A 28 5.63 -6.66 10.59
N GLU A 29 6.75 -7.31 10.90
CA GLU A 29 7.88 -6.68 11.61
C GLU A 29 8.46 -5.46 10.89
N LYS A 30 8.45 -5.44 9.55
CA LYS A 30 8.91 -4.30 8.75
C LYS A 30 7.92 -3.15 8.85
N ARG A 31 6.62 -3.42 8.69
CA ARG A 31 5.57 -2.39 8.71
C ARG A 31 5.35 -1.80 10.10
N ARG A 32 5.68 -2.54 11.16
CA ARG A 32 5.69 -2.04 12.55
C ARG A 32 6.71 -0.93 12.81
N GLN A 33 7.74 -0.82 11.98
CA GLN A 33 8.78 0.19 12.14
C GLN A 33 8.47 1.51 11.42
N ILE A 34 7.52 1.49 10.48
CA ILE A 34 7.11 2.67 9.71
C ILE A 34 6.39 3.65 10.62
N LYS A 35 6.64 4.95 10.42
CA LYS A 35 5.99 6.03 11.17
C LYS A 35 5.46 7.11 10.23
N PRO A 36 4.45 7.89 10.66
CA PRO A 36 4.08 9.11 9.95
C PRO A 36 5.29 10.01 9.72
N GLY A 37 5.41 10.58 8.52
CA GLY A 37 6.55 11.37 8.08
C GLY A 37 7.63 10.58 7.33
N ASP A 38 7.64 9.25 7.41
CA ASP A 38 8.54 8.41 6.61
C ASP A 38 8.20 8.48 5.12
N VAL A 39 9.17 8.08 4.30
CA VAL A 39 9.01 7.95 2.85
C VAL A 39 9.04 6.48 2.47
N ILE A 40 8.12 6.07 1.60
CA ILE A 40 8.14 4.75 0.97
C ILE A 40 8.47 4.97 -0.51
N ILE A 41 9.39 4.17 -1.02
CA ILE A 41 9.74 4.10 -2.43
C ILE A 41 9.14 2.81 -2.97
N PHE A 42 8.16 2.92 -3.86
CA PHE A 42 7.54 1.78 -4.51
C PHE A 42 8.24 1.47 -5.83
N GLU A 43 8.67 0.22 -6.00
CA GLU A 43 9.34 -0.30 -7.21
C GLU A 43 10.55 0.54 -7.68
N GLY A 44 11.20 1.29 -6.78
CA GLY A 44 12.24 2.26 -7.13
C GLY A 44 11.77 3.38 -8.09
N ARG A 45 10.45 3.63 -8.18
CA ARG A 45 9.83 4.49 -9.20
C ARG A 45 8.94 5.59 -8.64
N LEU A 46 8.27 5.35 -7.51
CA LEU A 46 7.37 6.34 -6.92
C LEU A 46 7.70 6.55 -5.45
N LYS A 47 8.09 7.77 -5.08
CA LYS A 47 8.22 8.19 -3.70
C LYS A 47 6.89 8.69 -3.17
N VAL A 48 6.48 8.17 -2.03
CA VAL A 48 5.29 8.61 -1.29
C VAL A 48 5.66 8.93 0.14
N ARG A 49 4.95 9.87 0.76
CA ARG A 49 5.08 10.17 2.17
C ARG A 49 3.96 9.52 2.97
N VAL A 50 4.32 8.89 4.09
CA VAL A 50 3.37 8.31 5.03
C VAL A 50 2.74 9.44 5.83
N LYS A 51 1.42 9.57 5.72
CA LYS A 51 0.63 10.59 6.44
C LYS A 51 0.13 10.05 7.77
N ALA A 52 -0.32 8.81 7.78
CA ALA A 52 -0.88 8.16 8.96
C ALA A 52 -0.89 6.63 8.80
N LEU A 53 -0.98 5.94 9.94
CA LEU A 53 -1.06 4.49 10.03
C LEU A 53 -2.23 4.13 10.95
N ARG A 54 -3.08 3.19 10.53
CA ARG A 54 -4.15 2.61 11.36
C ARG A 54 -4.07 1.09 11.25
N VAL A 55 -4.25 0.41 12.38
CA VAL A 55 -4.13 -1.05 12.45
C VAL A 55 -5.51 -1.65 12.69
N TYR A 56 -5.79 -2.73 11.98
CA TYR A 56 -7.06 -3.45 11.99
C TYR A 56 -6.81 -4.94 12.20
N PRO A 57 -7.76 -5.67 12.79
CA PRO A 57 -7.63 -7.11 12.96
C PRO A 57 -7.78 -7.89 11.65
N SER A 58 -8.37 -7.28 10.60
CA SER A 58 -8.58 -7.94 9.32
C SER A 58 -8.56 -6.98 8.11
N PHE A 59 -8.31 -7.51 6.91
CA PHE A 59 -8.45 -6.77 5.66
C PHE A 59 -9.89 -6.34 5.42
N LYS A 60 -10.86 -7.18 5.83
CA LYS A 60 -12.28 -6.86 5.71
C LYS A 60 -12.61 -5.58 6.48
N GLU A 61 -12.26 -5.53 7.76
CA GLU A 61 -12.54 -4.37 8.61
C GLU A 61 -11.80 -3.12 8.13
N MET A 62 -10.54 -3.29 7.69
CA MET A 62 -9.79 -2.20 7.08
C MET A 62 -10.52 -1.63 5.86
N LEU A 63 -10.98 -2.47 4.93
CA LEU A 63 -11.68 -2.01 3.72
C LEU A 63 -13.00 -1.31 4.05
N GLU A 64 -13.74 -1.81 5.04
CA GLU A 64 -14.99 -1.20 5.51
C GLU A 64 -14.77 0.17 6.17
N LYS A 65 -13.70 0.32 6.97
CA LYS A 65 -13.43 1.55 7.72
C LYS A 65 -12.71 2.62 6.90
N GLU A 66 -11.75 2.22 6.07
CA GLU A 66 -10.96 3.13 5.25
C GLU A 66 -11.67 3.53 3.95
N GLY A 67 -12.64 2.73 3.53
CA GLY A 67 -13.38 2.88 2.28
C GLY A 67 -12.68 2.16 1.13
N LEU A 68 -13.38 1.18 0.55
CA LEU A 68 -12.88 0.30 -0.52
C LEU A 68 -12.20 1.08 -1.66
N ASP A 69 -12.84 2.12 -2.19
CA ASP A 69 -12.31 2.89 -3.32
C ASP A 69 -11.00 3.62 -3.01
N ARG A 70 -10.73 3.94 -1.74
CA ARG A 70 -9.47 4.59 -1.34
C ARG A 70 -8.31 3.60 -1.24
N VAL A 71 -8.63 2.32 -0.99
CA VAL A 71 -7.64 1.24 -0.80
C VAL A 71 -7.42 0.46 -2.10
N LEU A 72 -8.50 0.02 -2.76
CA LEU A 72 -8.49 -0.76 -3.99
C LEU A 72 -9.46 -0.13 -5.00
N PRO A 73 -9.08 0.99 -5.65
CA PRO A 73 -9.91 1.57 -6.69
C PRO A 73 -10.23 0.54 -7.77
N ASN A 74 -11.44 0.58 -8.31
CA ASN A 74 -11.99 -0.33 -9.33
C ASN A 74 -12.42 -1.72 -8.84
N VAL A 75 -12.25 -2.04 -7.55
CA VAL A 75 -12.83 -3.24 -6.95
C VAL A 75 -14.27 -2.93 -6.51
N LYS A 76 -15.21 -3.83 -6.80
CA LYS A 76 -16.65 -3.52 -6.69
C LYS A 76 -17.25 -3.84 -5.33
N SER A 77 -16.61 -4.70 -4.53
CA SER A 77 -17.11 -5.09 -3.22
C SER A 77 -16.00 -5.41 -2.22
N ILE A 78 -16.33 -5.38 -0.93
CA ILE A 78 -15.41 -5.74 0.15
C ILE A 78 -14.92 -7.18 -0.01
N ASP A 79 -15.81 -8.11 -0.38
CA ASP A 79 -15.43 -9.52 -0.58
C ASP A 79 -14.46 -9.71 -1.73
N GLU A 80 -14.63 -8.98 -2.84
CA GLU A 80 -13.63 -8.95 -3.93
C GLU A 80 -12.31 -8.35 -3.45
N GLY A 81 -12.35 -7.29 -2.63
CA GLY A 81 -11.17 -6.66 -2.06
C GLY A 81 -10.38 -7.62 -1.15
N VAL A 82 -11.07 -8.38 -0.30
CA VAL A 82 -10.44 -9.44 0.51
C VAL A 82 -9.79 -10.49 -0.38
N LYS A 83 -10.45 -10.91 -1.47
CA LYS A 83 -9.87 -11.86 -2.44
C LYS A 83 -8.61 -11.32 -3.12
N VAL A 84 -8.50 -10.01 -3.36
CA VAL A 84 -7.26 -9.40 -3.87
C VAL A 84 -6.12 -9.66 -2.88
N TYR A 85 -6.33 -9.39 -1.58
CA TYR A 85 -5.30 -9.64 -0.55
C TYR A 85 -4.96 -11.12 -0.36
N ARG A 86 -5.93 -12.02 -0.54
CA ARG A 86 -5.72 -13.47 -0.46
C ARG A 86 -4.78 -14.04 -1.51
N LYS A 87 -4.49 -13.29 -2.58
CA LYS A 87 -3.45 -13.65 -3.55
C LYS A 87 -2.03 -13.52 -2.98
N PHE A 88 -1.87 -12.76 -1.90
CA PHE A 88 -0.57 -12.43 -1.31
C PHE A 88 -0.41 -12.94 0.12
N TYR A 89 -1.50 -13.00 0.90
CA TYR A 89 -1.46 -13.29 2.33
C TYR A 89 -2.53 -14.31 2.73
N SER A 90 -2.11 -15.30 3.50
CA SER A 90 -3.01 -16.29 4.08
C SER A 90 -3.85 -15.69 5.22
N GLU A 91 -4.96 -16.35 5.56
CA GLU A 91 -5.77 -15.99 6.73
C GLU A 91 -5.03 -16.21 8.05
N GLU A 92 -4.09 -17.15 8.09
CA GLU A 92 -3.26 -17.38 9.26
C GLU A 92 -2.30 -16.20 9.51
N GLU A 93 -1.64 -15.71 8.46
CA GLU A 93 -0.76 -14.54 8.57
C GLU A 93 -1.54 -13.28 8.96
N GLU A 94 -2.72 -13.08 8.38
CA GLU A 94 -3.60 -11.97 8.78
C GLU A 94 -3.99 -12.06 10.25
N ARG A 95 -4.40 -13.23 10.74
CA ARG A 95 -4.71 -13.42 12.17
C ARG A 95 -3.50 -13.22 13.06
N LYS A 96 -2.31 -13.63 12.61
CA LYS A 96 -1.06 -13.52 13.37
C LYS A 96 -0.59 -12.07 13.48
N TYR A 97 -0.60 -11.32 12.39
CA TYR A 97 0.02 -10.00 12.34
C TYR A 97 -0.99 -8.85 12.46
N GLY A 98 -2.25 -9.08 12.09
CA GLY A 98 -3.19 -8.02 11.76
C GLY A 98 -2.84 -7.33 10.44
N VAL A 99 -3.55 -6.24 10.17
CA VAL A 99 -3.44 -5.45 8.94
C VAL A 99 -3.14 -4.00 9.30
N VAL A 100 -2.33 -3.34 8.48
CA VAL A 100 -2.09 -1.90 8.58
C VAL A 100 -2.56 -1.21 7.30
N ALA A 101 -3.34 -0.14 7.49
CA ALA A 101 -3.66 0.84 6.47
C ALA A 101 -2.62 1.97 6.53
N ILE A 102 -1.80 2.06 5.48
CA ILE A 102 -0.78 3.10 5.32
C ILE A 102 -1.35 4.18 4.44
N GLU A 103 -1.70 5.34 5.00
CA GLU A 103 -2.13 6.47 4.18
C GLU A 103 -0.94 7.21 3.62
N VAL A 104 -0.96 7.37 2.30
CA VAL A 104 0.17 7.82 1.51
C VAL A 104 -0.21 9.01 0.65
N GLU A 105 0.76 9.89 0.46
CA GLU A 105 0.67 11.05 -0.42
C GLU A 105 1.84 10.97 -1.42
N PRO A 106 1.59 10.95 -2.75
CA PRO A 106 2.67 10.95 -3.73
C PRO A 106 3.52 12.22 -3.59
N VAL A 107 4.84 12.06 -3.65
CA VAL A 107 5.81 13.16 -3.50
C VAL A 107 6.54 13.41 -4.81
N GLU A 108 7.10 12.36 -5.42
CA GLU A 108 7.99 12.46 -6.57
C GLU A 108 8.00 11.14 -7.35
N GLU A 109 8.14 11.24 -8.67
CA GLU A 109 8.48 10.09 -9.52
C GLU A 109 9.97 10.03 -9.79
N ILE A 110 10.52 8.83 -9.68
CA ILE A 110 11.92 8.56 -9.99
C ILE A 110 11.99 8.13 -11.45
N GLU A 111 12.51 9.01 -12.30
CA GLU A 111 12.83 8.65 -13.68
C GLU A 111 14.04 7.71 -13.67
N LYS A 112 13.88 6.47 -14.16
CA LYS A 112 15.04 5.66 -14.52
C LYS A 112 15.74 6.38 -15.66
N LYS A 113 16.93 6.93 -15.42
CA LYS A 113 17.82 7.36 -16.51
C LYS A 113 17.94 6.20 -17.49
N LYS A 114 17.44 6.39 -18.71
CA LYS A 114 17.76 5.48 -19.81
C LYS A 114 19.28 5.51 -19.91
N GLU A 115 19.95 4.39 -19.63
CA GLU A 115 21.31 4.20 -20.11
C GLU A 115 21.21 4.26 -21.63
N THR A 116 21.55 5.42 -22.18
CA THR A 116 21.88 5.54 -23.59
C THR A 116 23.17 4.73 -23.78
N SER A 117 23.03 3.47 -24.19
CA SER A 117 24.14 2.73 -24.78
C SER A 117 24.57 3.50 -26.02
N ALA A 118 25.73 4.14 -25.93
CA ALA A 118 26.46 4.71 -27.05
C ALA A 118 27.09 3.58 -27.89
#